data_AF-A0ABD3RR54-F1
#
_entry.id   AF-A0ABD3RR54-F1
#
_cell.length_a   1.000
_cell.length_b   1.000
_cell.length_c   1.000
_cell.angle_alpha   90.00
_cell.angle_beta   90.00
_cell.angle_gamma   90.00
#
_symmetry.space_group_name_H-M   'P 1'
#
loop_
_entity.id
_entity.type
_entity.pdbx_description
1 polymer ?
#
loop_
_entity_poly.entity_id
_entity_poly.type
_entity_poly.pdbx_seq_one_letter_code
_entity_poly.pdbx_strand_id
1 'polypeptide(L)'
;MAPSLMGMGNSVPVGHGGQVEIPKAVLHIGLEVLLGRGGGTISYPGNKQYRALVDSMKTHYLSPTTRKLEKTRIASSIVSVIRRFNPPGRILRKIHLHREFGTK
;
A
#
# COMPACT_ATOMS: atom_id res chain seq x y z
N MET A 1 -3.87 -50.51 -3.45
CA MET A 1 -4.56 -49.69 -2.43
C MET A 1 -3.83 -48.36 -2.37
N ALA A 2 -4.39 -47.30 -2.95
CA ALA A 2 -3.79 -45.96 -2.92
C ALA A 2 -4.29 -45.21 -1.66
N PRO A 3 -3.43 -44.52 -0.90
CA PRO A 3 -3.88 -43.64 0.16
C PRO A 3 -4.28 -42.28 -0.42
N SER A 4 -5.45 -41.82 0.00
CA SER A 4 -6.17 -40.63 -0.44
C SER A 4 -5.37 -39.33 -0.24
N LEU A 5 -5.31 -38.51 -1.29
CA LEU A 5 -4.77 -37.15 -1.26
C LEU A 5 -5.75 -36.24 -0.50
N MET A 6 -5.54 -36.05 0.80
CA MET A 6 -6.28 -35.05 1.58
C MET A 6 -5.80 -33.64 1.26
N GLY A 7 -6.70 -32.85 0.67
CA GLY A 7 -7.00 -31.48 1.06
C GLY A 7 -5.84 -30.49 1.17
N MET A 8 -5.66 -29.72 0.09
CA MET A 8 -5.08 -28.38 0.14
C MET A 8 -5.82 -27.53 1.18
N GLY A 9 -5.15 -27.24 2.30
CA GLY A 9 -5.63 -26.31 3.31
C GLY A 9 -4.50 -25.39 3.72
N ASN A 10 -4.22 -24.36 2.91
CA ASN A 10 -3.37 -23.25 3.35
C ASN A 10 -4.15 -22.44 4.40
N SER A 11 -4.23 -22.95 5.62
CA SER A 11 -4.72 -22.20 6.78
C SER A 11 -3.60 -21.26 7.23
N VAL A 12 -3.72 -19.98 6.87
CA VAL A 12 -2.89 -18.93 7.46
C VAL A 12 -3.40 -18.72 8.91
N PRO A 13 -2.59 -18.99 9.94
CA PRO A 13 -3.05 -18.94 11.32
C PRO A 13 -3.39 -17.51 11.78
N VAL A 14 -4.44 -17.39 12.59
CA VAL A 14 -4.88 -16.12 13.19
C VAL A 14 -3.74 -15.50 14.00
N GLY A 15 -3.38 -14.25 13.67
CA GLY A 15 -2.25 -13.52 14.27
C GLY A 15 -1.06 -13.30 13.33
N HIS A 16 -1.04 -13.94 12.16
CA HIS A 16 0.04 -13.81 11.20
C HIS A 16 -0.28 -12.74 10.16
N GLY A 17 0.01 -11.48 10.50
CA GLY A 17 0.29 -10.50 9.47
C GLY A 17 1.54 -10.99 8.75
N GLY A 18 1.37 -11.59 7.57
CA GLY A 18 2.49 -12.13 6.78
C GLY A 18 3.61 -11.10 6.69
N GLN A 19 4.86 -11.56 6.87
CA GLN A 19 6.00 -10.67 6.73
C GLN A 19 6.01 -10.15 5.29
N VAL A 20 5.79 -8.85 5.13
CA VAL A 20 6.04 -8.17 3.86
C VAL A 20 7.54 -7.96 3.81
N GLU A 21 8.25 -8.84 3.10
CA GLU A 21 9.64 -8.61 2.76
C GLU A 21 9.70 -7.45 1.77
N ILE A 22 9.91 -6.24 2.29
CA ILE A 22 10.18 -5.08 1.47
C ILE A 22 11.62 -5.26 0.97
N PRO A 23 11.87 -5.31 -0.35
CA PRO A 23 13.23 -5.37 -0.86
C PRO A 23 14.04 -4.19 -0.30
N LYS A 24 15.09 -4.50 0.48
CA LYS A 24 15.99 -3.54 1.16
C LYS A 24 16.51 -2.43 0.24
N ALA A 25 16.60 -2.69 -1.07
CA ALA A 25 17.05 -1.73 -2.07
C ALA A 25 16.08 -0.53 -2.27
N VAL A 26 14.79 -0.67 -1.93
CA VAL A 26 13.79 0.41 -2.10
C VAL A 26 13.77 1.37 -0.89
N LEU A 27 14.42 0.99 0.21
CA LEU A 27 14.33 1.67 1.51
C LEU A 27 15.09 3.00 1.61
N HIS A 28 15.92 3.36 0.62
CA HIS A 28 16.83 4.53 0.68
C HIS A 28 16.28 5.83 0.07
N ILE A 29 15.07 5.82 -0.50
CA ILE A 29 14.45 7.01 -1.08
C ILE A 29 13.10 7.20 -0.40
N GLY A 30 12.92 8.33 0.29
CA GLY A 30 11.67 8.63 1.00
C GLY A 30 10.45 8.54 0.09
N LEU A 31 9.45 7.77 0.50
CA LEU A 31 8.23 7.56 -0.30
C LEU A 31 7.23 8.69 -0.06
N GLU A 32 7.26 9.71 -0.92
CA GLU A 32 6.27 10.78 -0.91
C GLU A 32 5.07 10.39 -1.80
N VAL A 33 3.87 10.32 -1.24
CA VAL A 33 2.64 9.97 -1.97
C VAL A 33 1.78 11.21 -2.12
N LEU A 34 1.57 11.70 -3.34
CA LEU A 34 0.74 12.87 -3.61
C LEU A 34 -0.73 12.44 -3.79
N LEU A 35 -1.61 12.96 -2.95
CA LEU A 35 -3.06 12.81 -3.06
C LEU A 35 -3.65 13.84 -4.02
N GLY A 36 -4.59 13.42 -4.87
CA GLY A 36 -5.31 14.28 -5.80
C GLY A 36 -5.78 13.55 -7.06
N ARG A 37 -6.37 14.29 -8.00
CA ARG A 37 -6.75 13.83 -9.34
C ARG A 37 -6.08 14.72 -10.38
N GLY A 38 -5.57 14.13 -11.47
CA GLY A 38 -4.94 14.85 -12.58
C GLY A 38 -3.57 14.31 -13.01
N GLY A 39 -3.03 14.83 -14.12
CA GLY A 39 -1.77 14.37 -14.73
C GLY A 39 -0.51 14.57 -13.88
N GLY A 40 -0.49 15.54 -12.96
CA GLY A 40 0.64 15.70 -12.03
C GLY A 40 0.75 14.55 -11.01
N THR A 41 -0.38 13.93 -10.65
CA THR A 41 -0.45 12.85 -9.65
C THR A 41 -0.12 11.49 -10.26
N ILE A 42 -0.37 11.27 -11.55
CA ILE A 42 -0.13 9.97 -12.21
C ILE A 42 1.36 9.67 -12.40
N SER A 43 2.16 10.69 -12.74
CA SER A 43 3.58 10.50 -13.04
C SER A 43 4.48 10.66 -11.80
N TYR A 44 3.91 11.06 -10.66
CA TYR A 44 4.70 11.33 -9.45
C TYR A 44 5.46 10.07 -8.99
N PRO A 45 6.80 10.14 -8.79
CA PRO A 45 7.62 8.96 -8.51
C PRO A 45 7.13 8.11 -7.34
N GLY A 46 6.79 8.72 -6.21
CA GLY A 46 6.28 7.97 -5.06
C GLY A 46 4.87 7.42 -5.26
N ASN A 47 4.08 7.97 -6.19
CA ASN A 47 2.80 7.36 -6.57
C ASN A 47 2.99 6.11 -7.44
N LYS A 48 4.08 6.00 -8.20
CA LYS A 48 4.43 4.76 -8.93
C LYS A 48 4.81 3.64 -7.95
N GLN A 49 5.64 3.96 -6.95
CA GLN A 49 6.01 3.03 -5.89
C GLN A 49 4.80 2.63 -5.03
N TYR A 50 3.95 3.59 -4.67
CA TYR A 50 2.69 3.32 -3.96
C TYR A 50 1.77 2.37 -4.77
N ARG A 51 1.65 2.56 -6.08
CA ARG A 51 0.87 1.68 -6.95
C ARG A 51 1.43 0.26 -6.98
N ALA A 52 2.76 0.11 -7.12
CA ALA A 52 3.40 -1.20 -7.07
C ALA A 52 3.16 -1.93 -5.74
N LEU A 53 3.24 -1.20 -4.62
CA LEU A 53 2.93 -1.73 -3.29
C LEU A 53 1.46 -2.18 -3.18
N VAL A 54 0.52 -1.37 -3.65
CA VAL A 54 -0.91 -1.72 -3.68
C VAL A 54 -1.16 -2.93 -4.57
N ASP A 55 -0.58 -2.98 -5.76
CA ASP A 55 -0.73 -4.08 -6.71
C ASP A 55 -0.20 -5.40 -6.13
N SER A 56 0.90 -5.37 -5.35
CA SER A 56 1.43 -6.55 -4.66
C SER A 56 0.44 -7.15 -3.63
N MET A 57 -0.41 -6.31 -3.02
CA MET A 57 -1.39 -6.71 -2.00
C MET A 57 -2.80 -6.91 -2.58
N LYS A 58 -3.02 -6.50 -3.84
CA LYS A 58 -4.33 -6.45 -4.50
C LYS A 58 -4.95 -7.83 -4.63
N THR A 59 -4.17 -8.83 -5.01
CA THR A 59 -4.65 -10.22 -5.14
C THR A 59 -5.18 -10.74 -3.81
N HIS A 60 -4.46 -10.48 -2.72
CA HIS A 60 -4.90 -10.86 -1.38
C HIS A 60 -6.16 -10.08 -0.98
N TYR A 61 -6.20 -8.77 -1.22
CA TYR A 61 -7.37 -7.94 -0.91
C TYR A 61 -8.65 -8.36 -1.64
N LEU A 62 -8.52 -8.80 -2.91
CA LEU A 62 -9.65 -9.20 -3.76
C LEU A 62 -10.04 -10.68 -3.59
N SER A 63 -9.26 -11.47 -2.86
CA SER A 63 -9.56 -12.89 -2.65
C SER A 63 -10.96 -13.07 -2.06
N PRO A 64 -11.76 -14.03 -2.55
CA PRO A 64 -13.11 -14.29 -2.02
C PRO A 64 -13.08 -14.75 -0.55
N THR A 65 -11.94 -15.25 -0.08
CA THR A 65 -11.74 -15.66 1.32
C THR A 65 -11.45 -14.48 2.25
N THR A 66 -11.13 -13.30 1.70
CA THR A 66 -10.72 -12.13 2.50
C THR A 66 -11.92 -11.36 3.03
N ARG A 67 -12.04 -11.33 4.35
CA ARG A 67 -13.14 -10.70 5.09
C ARG A 67 -12.92 -9.20 5.25
N LYS A 68 -13.99 -8.49 5.60
CA LYS A 68 -13.99 -7.02 5.80
C LYS A 68 -12.86 -6.54 6.72
N LEU A 69 -12.62 -7.24 7.82
CA LEU A 69 -11.58 -6.88 8.78
C LEU A 69 -10.16 -7.06 8.21
N GLU A 70 -9.94 -8.08 7.39
CA GLU A 70 -8.66 -8.34 6.73
C GLU A 70 -8.37 -7.27 5.67
N LYS A 71 -9.40 -6.83 4.92
CA LYS A 71 -9.29 -5.68 4.01
C LYS A 71 -8.79 -4.43 4.73
N THR A 72 -9.32 -4.14 5.91
CA THR A 72 -8.83 -3.04 6.75
C THR A 72 -7.37 -3.24 7.16
N ARG A 73 -6.99 -4.45 7.58
CA ARG A 73 -5.60 -4.76 7.95
C ARG A 73 -4.62 -4.61 6.78
N ILE A 74 -5.00 -5.05 5.59
CA ILE A 74 -4.19 -4.88 4.37
C ILE A 74 -3.96 -3.39 4.10
N ALA A 75 -5.01 -2.57 4.17
CA ALA A 75 -4.89 -1.12 4.02
C ALA A 75 -3.97 -0.49 5.09
N SER A 76 -4.13 -0.89 6.36
CA SER A 76 -3.25 -0.43 7.44
C SER A 76 -1.79 -0.86 7.25
N SER A 77 -1.56 -2.06 6.71
CA SER A 77 -0.21 -2.55 6.39
C SER A 77 0.48 -1.67 5.35
N ILE A 78 -0.23 -1.31 4.26
CA ILE A 78 0.30 -0.41 3.23
C ILE A 78 0.74 0.93 3.84
N VAL A 79 -0.08 1.53 4.71
CA VAL A 79 0.28 2.78 5.40
C VAL A 79 1.47 2.60 6.34
N SER A 80 1.53 1.46 7.04
CA SER A 80 2.66 1.13 7.93
C SER A 80 3.98 1.03 7.15
N VAL A 81 3.95 0.38 5.98
CA VAL A 81 5.10 0.29 5.08
C VAL A 81 5.58 1.68 4.66
N ILE A 82 4.67 2.56 4.18
CA ILE A 82 5.02 3.94 3.78
C ILE A 82 5.69 4.71 4.93
N ARG A 83 5.18 4.58 6.16
CA ARG A 83 5.73 5.29 7.32
C ARG A 83 7.05 4.72 7.84
N ARG A 84 7.38 3.47 7.54
CA ARG A 84 8.61 2.79 7.96
C ARG A 84 9.80 2.98 7.02
N PHE A 85 9.62 3.69 5.91
CA PHE A 85 10.75 4.08 5.04
C PHE A 85 11.78 4.92 5.81
N ASN A 86 13.00 4.99 5.28
CA ASN A 86 14.06 5.83 5.81
C ASN A 86 14.66 6.72 4.70
N PRO A 87 14.26 7.99 4.58
CA PRO A 87 13.41 8.74 5.52
C PRO A 87 11.92 8.31 5.48
N PRO A 88 11.14 8.55 6.56
CA PRO A 88 9.73 8.19 6.63
C PRO A 88 8.94 8.79 5.47
N GLY A 89 8.21 7.95 4.74
CA GLY A 89 7.36 8.41 3.65
C GLY A 89 6.19 9.24 4.14
N ARG A 90 5.80 10.27 3.39
CA ARG A 90 4.68 11.15 3.72
C ARG A 90 3.57 11.07 2.69
N ILE A 91 2.33 11.25 3.14
CA ILE A 91 1.18 11.39 2.26
C ILE A 91 0.85 12.88 2.15
N LEU A 92 1.14 13.45 0.99
CA LEU A 92 1.03 14.87 0.68
C LEU A 92 -0.33 15.19 0.06
N ARG A 93 -0.88 16.36 0.36
CA ARG A 93 -2.05 16.92 -0.34
C ARG A 93 -1.66 18.27 -0.92
N LYS A 94 -2.02 18.52 -2.18
CA LYS A 94 -1.88 19.86 -2.75
C LYS A 94 -2.88 20.80 -2.07
N ILE A 95 -2.39 21.78 -1.33
CA ILE A 95 -3.21 22.87 -0.81
C ILE A 95 -3.48 23.87 -1.93
N HIS A 96 -4.74 24.25 -2.15
CA HIS A 96 -5.08 25.40 -2.97
C HIS A 96 -5.06 26.60 -2.03
N LEU A 97 -3.97 27.37 -2.04
CA LEU A 97 -3.98 28.67 -1.38
C LEU A 97 -4.84 29.58 -2.26
N HIS A 98 -6.01 30.01 -1.76
CA HIS A 98 -6.73 31.13 -2.36
C HIS A 98 -5.79 32.34 -2.27
N ARG A 99 -5.21 32.72 -3.41
CA ARG A 99 -4.35 33.89 -3.50
C ARG A 99 -5.23 35.14 -3.58
N GLU A 100 -5.80 35.53 -2.44
CA GLU A 100 -6.37 36.87 -2.25
C GLU A 100 -5.20 37.85 -2.02
N PHE A 101 -4.45 38.15 -3.09
CA PHE A 101 -3.71 39.40 -3.13
C PHE A 101 -4.34 40.23 -4.21
N GLY A 102 -5.32 41.03 -3.78
CA GLY A 102 -5.98 42.03 -4.58
C GLY A 102 -4.96 42.90 -5.29
N THR A 103 -4.99 42.88 -6.61
CA THR A 103 -4.47 43.96 -7.44
C THR A 103 -5.56 45.01 -7.57
N LYS A 104 -5.29 46.20 -7.02
CA LYS A 104 -5.91 47.45 -7.42
C LYS A 104 -5.56 47.78 -8.86
#